data_AF-A0A0A1SPS3-F1
#
_entry.id   AF-A0A0A1SPS3-F1
#
_cell.length_a   1.000
_cell.length_b   1.000
_cell.length_c   1.000
_cell.angle_alpha   90.00
_cell.angle_beta   90.00
_cell.angle_gamma   90.00
#
_symmetry.space_group_name_H-M   'P 1'
#
loop_
_entity.id
_entity.type
_entity.pdbx_description
1 polymer ?
#
loop_
_entity_poly.entity_id
_entity_poly.type
_entity_poly.pdbx_seq_one_letter_code
_entity_poly.pdbx_strand_id
1 'polypeptide(L)'
;MFQTDVIHHLTDIFDESFWKMCLMQAMHTYPAVWHAAIATAATFNSLSGETGKAIMDSQYTIYKHRQMALIHCNKAIQCLREVDHANLTLANREMLLIACMLLAFYSTLRGKKKQEVMHMRNGVYLSRPWYDEIRDGDTVFRRLPNCVASVTSITLIFRRLEMQPCLAPPFVPIMDTIGEGDHPNHPSADVPFNSALEAYAELMPLSTHILRSLRHVESDGSIMAYATAPGGLPLRKEYFLWSRRFQLYYQNYLVERAMGRVQPDEIIRAELMHIRWLSAEPTYLIDPSEEEMAWDKFEDSFRYMIVVCERLLPILPPKTITDRRPRLISPHGYILGSAMSRVINSCRNAELRQRVIDLLELDLYVVGMGRSANHSTGKIMMRLEEDAWQHGSDSHCQSAIVYLAQLFVTCIDFVQ
;
A
#
# COMPACT_ATOMS: atom_id res chain seq x y z
N MET A 1 -23.22 5.37 -7.38
CA MET A 1 -22.56 4.05 -7.31
C MET A 1 -21.06 4.18 -7.13
N PHE A 2 -20.25 4.50 -8.16
CA PHE A 2 -18.80 4.60 -7.95
C PHE A 2 -18.40 5.71 -6.95
N GLN A 3 -18.92 6.93 -7.15
CA GLN A 3 -18.63 8.07 -6.26
C GLN A 3 -19.07 7.85 -4.81
N THR A 4 -20.26 7.29 -4.63
CA THR A 4 -20.93 7.18 -3.34
C THR A 4 -20.47 5.96 -2.55
N ASP A 5 -20.18 4.85 -3.24
CA ASP A 5 -20.04 3.54 -2.59
C ASP A 5 -18.60 3.02 -2.64
N VAL A 6 -17.76 3.55 -3.53
CA VAL A 6 -16.43 2.96 -3.83
C VAL A 6 -15.28 3.92 -3.51
N ILE A 7 -15.42 5.20 -3.85
CA ILE A 7 -14.33 6.20 -3.71
C ILE A 7 -13.78 6.23 -2.28
N HIS A 8 -14.63 6.18 -1.26
CA HIS A 8 -14.20 6.22 0.14
C HIS A 8 -13.33 5.02 0.55
N HIS A 9 -13.44 3.89 -0.15
CA HIS A 9 -12.62 2.70 0.10
C HIS A 9 -11.32 2.70 -0.72
N LEU A 10 -11.23 3.51 -1.77
CA LEU A 10 -10.03 3.66 -2.61
C LEU A 10 -9.16 4.85 -2.23
N THR A 11 -9.77 5.88 -1.63
CA THR A 11 -9.08 7.15 -1.35
C THR A 11 -8.11 7.04 -0.19
N ASP A 12 -6.93 7.59 -0.41
CA ASP A 12 -5.88 7.83 0.57
C ASP A 12 -5.70 9.34 0.79
N ILE A 13 -5.15 9.73 1.93
CA ILE A 13 -4.97 11.13 2.28
C ILE A 13 -3.93 11.77 1.35
N PHE A 14 -3.03 10.96 0.77
CA PHE A 14 -2.01 11.40 -0.18
C PHE A 14 -2.49 11.46 -1.64
N ASP A 15 -3.69 11.00 -1.97
CA ASP A 15 -4.18 10.95 -3.36
C ASP A 15 -5.64 11.36 -3.56
N GLU A 16 -6.23 12.00 -2.56
CA GLU A 16 -7.62 12.45 -2.58
C GLU A 16 -8.00 13.24 -3.84
N SER A 17 -7.10 14.12 -4.30
CA SER A 17 -7.28 14.91 -5.52
C SER A 17 -7.42 14.05 -6.77
N PHE A 18 -6.74 12.89 -6.82
CA PHE A 18 -6.90 11.96 -7.91
C PHE A 18 -8.30 11.34 -7.89
N TRP A 19 -8.73 10.76 -6.77
CA TRP A 19 -10.00 10.03 -6.73
C TRP A 19 -11.21 10.93 -6.85
N LYS A 20 -11.21 12.07 -6.15
CA LYS A 20 -12.37 12.97 -6.10
C LYS A 20 -12.49 13.84 -7.34
N MET A 21 -11.37 14.23 -7.97
CA MET A 21 -11.38 15.15 -9.11
C MET A 21 -10.88 14.49 -10.40
N CYS A 22 -9.65 13.99 -10.43
CA CYS A 22 -9.02 13.55 -11.68
C CYS A 22 -9.73 12.33 -12.29
N LEU A 23 -10.05 11.33 -11.47
CA LEU A 23 -10.77 10.14 -11.92
C LEU A 23 -12.18 10.48 -12.41
N MET A 24 -12.84 11.44 -11.76
CA MET A 24 -14.16 11.89 -12.20
C MET A 24 -14.09 12.57 -13.56
N GLN A 25 -13.10 13.44 -13.76
CA GLN A 25 -12.83 14.04 -15.08
C GLN A 25 -12.50 12.97 -16.10
N ALA A 26 -11.62 12.02 -15.78
CA ALA A 26 -11.27 10.89 -16.65
C ALA A 26 -12.49 10.04 -17.04
N MET A 27 -13.44 9.81 -16.14
CA MET A 27 -14.70 9.11 -16.45
C MET A 27 -15.58 9.88 -17.44
N HIS A 28 -15.50 11.21 -17.48
CA HIS A 28 -16.23 12.01 -18.47
C HIS A 28 -15.47 12.10 -19.80
N THR A 29 -14.14 12.11 -19.77
CA THR A 29 -13.30 12.25 -20.96
C THR A 29 -13.09 10.92 -21.69
N TYR A 30 -12.99 9.81 -20.95
CA TYR A 30 -12.56 8.52 -21.49
C TYR A 30 -13.65 7.44 -21.31
N PRO A 31 -14.30 7.00 -22.40
CA PRO A 31 -15.35 5.96 -22.34
C PRO A 31 -14.87 4.65 -21.69
N ALA A 32 -13.63 4.24 -21.96
CA ALA A 32 -13.04 3.05 -21.36
C ALA A 32 -12.97 3.13 -19.83
N VAL A 33 -12.56 4.30 -19.30
CA VAL A 33 -12.47 4.56 -17.85
C VAL A 33 -13.86 4.56 -17.22
N TRP A 34 -14.84 5.20 -17.87
CA TRP A 34 -16.23 5.18 -17.41
C TRP A 34 -16.78 3.76 -17.25
N HIS A 35 -16.61 2.93 -18.28
CA HIS A 35 -17.04 1.54 -18.25
C HIS A 35 -16.28 0.72 -17.18
N ALA A 36 -14.96 0.87 -17.07
CA ALA A 36 -14.19 0.17 -16.05
C ALA A 36 -14.59 0.58 -14.62
N ALA A 37 -14.92 1.86 -14.40
CA ALA A 37 -15.40 2.36 -13.11
C ALA A 37 -16.76 1.74 -12.75
N ILE A 38 -17.71 1.67 -13.69
CA ILE A 38 -18.99 1.00 -13.46
C ILE A 38 -18.78 -0.48 -13.15
N ALA A 39 -17.92 -1.17 -13.88
CA ALA A 39 -17.63 -2.58 -13.65
C ALA A 39 -17.10 -2.83 -12.23
N THR A 40 -16.18 -1.97 -11.78
CA THR A 40 -15.61 -2.01 -10.43
C THR A 40 -16.68 -1.77 -9.37
N ALA A 41 -17.49 -0.71 -9.52
CA ALA A 41 -18.54 -0.40 -8.56
C ALA A 41 -19.65 -1.45 -8.50
N ALA A 42 -20.04 -2.02 -9.64
CA ALA A 42 -21.04 -3.07 -9.69
C ALA A 42 -20.51 -4.33 -9.00
N THR A 43 -19.23 -4.68 -9.21
CA THR A 43 -18.60 -5.81 -8.52
C THR A 43 -18.55 -5.58 -7.02
N PHE A 44 -18.11 -4.39 -6.59
CA PHE A 44 -18.06 -4.02 -5.17
C PHE A 44 -19.42 -4.17 -4.50
N ASN A 45 -20.49 -3.63 -5.11
CA ASN A 45 -21.84 -3.73 -4.57
C ASN A 45 -22.42 -5.15 -4.61
N SER A 46 -21.97 -6.01 -5.54
CA SER A 46 -22.37 -7.42 -5.55
C SER A 46 -21.86 -8.19 -4.33
N LEU A 47 -20.74 -7.76 -3.73
CA LEU A 47 -20.15 -8.38 -2.54
C LEU A 47 -20.87 -7.94 -1.26
N SER A 48 -21.52 -6.77 -1.26
CA SER A 48 -22.34 -6.26 -0.16
C SER A 48 -23.63 -7.06 0.08
N GLY A 49 -24.13 -7.78 -0.94
CA GLY A 49 -25.33 -8.61 -0.82
C GLY A 49 -25.09 -9.94 -0.08
N GLU A 50 -23.84 -10.34 0.12
CA GLU A 50 -23.46 -11.62 0.73
C GLU A 50 -23.50 -11.58 2.28
N THR A 51 -23.76 -10.41 2.88
CA THR A 51 -23.60 -10.17 4.33
C THR A 51 -24.89 -10.13 5.16
N GLY A 52 -25.94 -10.86 4.75
CA GLY A 52 -26.97 -11.31 5.70
C GLY A 52 -28.21 -10.44 5.94
N LYS A 53 -28.69 -9.67 4.95
CA LYS A 53 -30.06 -9.09 4.99
C LYS A 53 -30.92 -9.59 3.81
N ALA A 54 -32.12 -10.07 4.14
CA ALA A 54 -33.22 -10.53 3.27
C ALA A 54 -32.79 -11.38 2.05
N ILE A 55 -32.82 -12.70 2.21
CA ILE A 55 -32.16 -13.71 1.36
C ILE A 55 -32.72 -13.81 -0.08
N MET A 56 -33.96 -13.36 -0.36
CA MET A 56 -34.56 -13.52 -1.70
C MET A 56 -34.41 -12.28 -2.61
N ASP A 57 -34.53 -11.05 -2.08
CA ASP A 57 -34.38 -9.82 -2.88
C ASP A 57 -32.88 -9.46 -3.11
N SER A 58 -32.01 -10.01 -2.26
CA SER A 58 -30.55 -9.85 -2.35
C SER A 58 -29.93 -10.65 -3.50
N GLN A 59 -30.33 -11.90 -3.76
CA GLN A 59 -29.70 -12.72 -4.80
C GLN A 59 -29.92 -12.18 -6.22
N TYR A 60 -31.13 -11.73 -6.53
CA TYR A 60 -31.45 -11.11 -7.81
C TYR A 60 -30.67 -9.80 -8.02
N THR A 61 -30.53 -8.99 -6.96
CA THR A 61 -29.75 -7.75 -6.98
C THR A 61 -28.25 -8.03 -7.17
N ILE A 62 -27.68 -9.03 -6.47
CA ILE A 62 -26.30 -9.49 -6.67
C ILE A 62 -26.08 -9.95 -8.11
N TYR A 63 -27.01 -10.76 -8.64
CA TYR A 63 -26.95 -11.23 -10.02
C TYR A 63 -26.94 -10.08 -11.03
N LYS A 64 -27.84 -9.09 -10.87
CA LYS A 64 -27.87 -7.87 -11.69
C LYS A 64 -26.54 -7.11 -11.64
N HIS A 65 -25.97 -6.92 -10.46
CA HIS A 65 -24.68 -6.27 -10.30
C HIS A 65 -23.55 -7.04 -10.98
N ARG A 66 -23.52 -8.37 -10.86
CA ARG A 66 -22.54 -9.23 -11.55
C ARG A 66 -22.68 -9.15 -13.08
N GLN A 67 -23.91 -9.17 -13.60
CA GLN A 67 -24.17 -8.99 -15.04
C GLN A 67 -23.73 -7.62 -15.53
N MET A 68 -24.11 -6.56 -14.82
CA MET A 68 -23.69 -5.19 -15.13
C MET A 68 -22.17 -5.08 -15.14
N ALA A 69 -21.50 -5.69 -14.16
CA ALA A 69 -20.06 -5.68 -14.07
C ALA A 69 -19.39 -6.35 -15.29
N LEU A 70 -19.90 -7.50 -15.72
CA LEU A 70 -19.41 -8.19 -16.91
C LEU A 70 -19.60 -7.36 -18.19
N ILE A 71 -20.81 -6.83 -18.40
CA ILE A 71 -21.16 -6.02 -19.58
C ILE A 71 -20.22 -4.82 -19.68
N HIS A 72 -20.05 -4.09 -18.59
CA HIS A 72 -19.21 -2.90 -18.57
C HIS A 72 -17.71 -3.23 -18.65
N CYS A 73 -17.25 -4.35 -18.10
CA CYS A 73 -15.88 -4.81 -18.30
C CYS A 73 -15.60 -5.09 -19.79
N ASN A 74 -16.51 -5.81 -20.47
CA ASN A 74 -16.38 -6.09 -21.90
C ASN A 74 -16.38 -4.81 -22.75
N LYS A 75 -17.24 -3.85 -22.43
CA LYS A 75 -17.27 -2.54 -23.11
C LYS A 75 -15.98 -1.76 -22.88
N ALA A 76 -15.44 -1.76 -21.66
CA ALA A 76 -14.15 -1.14 -21.38
C ALA A 76 -13.05 -1.76 -22.26
N ILE A 77 -12.95 -3.10 -22.28
CA ILE A 77 -11.99 -3.83 -23.11
C ILE A 77 -12.17 -3.51 -24.60
N GLN A 78 -13.41 -3.42 -25.08
CA GLN A 78 -13.69 -3.03 -26.46
C GLN A 78 -13.14 -1.63 -26.77
N CYS A 79 -13.44 -0.62 -25.95
CA CYS A 79 -12.89 0.72 -26.12
C CYS A 79 -11.35 0.72 -26.13
N LEU A 80 -10.71 -0.09 -25.27
CA LEU A 80 -9.26 -0.20 -25.23
C LEU A 80 -8.67 -0.85 -26.50
N ARG A 81 -9.40 -1.78 -27.13
CA ARG A 81 -8.99 -2.44 -28.39
C ARG A 81 -9.10 -1.54 -29.62
N GLU A 82 -9.96 -0.52 -29.56
CA GLU A 82 -10.17 0.45 -30.65
C GLU A 82 -9.08 1.55 -30.68
N VAL A 83 -8.20 1.58 -29.68
CA VAL A 83 -7.08 2.54 -29.61
C VAL A 83 -6.01 2.19 -30.65
N ASP A 84 -5.52 3.20 -31.37
CA ASP A 84 -4.30 3.04 -32.18
C ASP A 84 -3.08 2.86 -31.26
N HIS A 85 -2.68 1.60 -31.07
CA HIS A 85 -1.53 1.24 -30.26
C HIS A 85 -0.18 1.56 -30.92
N ALA A 86 -0.14 1.78 -32.24
CA ALA A 86 1.09 2.15 -32.94
C ALA A 86 1.47 3.61 -32.67
N ASN A 87 0.47 4.50 -32.53
CA ASN A 87 0.67 5.94 -32.32
C ASN A 87 -0.05 6.45 -31.07
N LEU A 88 0.34 5.93 -29.90
CA LEU A 88 -0.28 6.31 -28.63
C LEU A 88 0.04 7.74 -28.20
N THR A 89 -0.97 8.62 -28.30
CA THR A 89 -0.96 9.96 -27.67
C THR A 89 -0.89 9.86 -26.14
N LEU A 90 -0.45 10.93 -25.47
CA LEU A 90 -0.40 10.97 -23.99
C LEU A 90 -1.78 10.77 -23.36
N ALA A 91 -2.84 11.36 -23.93
CA ALA A 91 -4.22 11.16 -23.48
C ALA A 91 -4.68 9.69 -23.62
N ASN A 92 -4.33 9.02 -24.73
CA ASN A 92 -4.64 7.59 -24.90
C ASN A 92 -3.88 6.72 -23.90
N ARG A 93 -2.62 7.06 -23.60
CA ARG A 93 -1.85 6.39 -22.54
C ARG A 93 -2.47 6.59 -21.16
N GLU A 94 -2.88 7.82 -20.82
CA GLU A 94 -3.57 8.11 -19.55
C GLU A 94 -4.87 7.34 -19.41
N MET A 95 -5.69 7.28 -20.48
CA MET A 95 -6.89 6.46 -20.53
C MET A 95 -6.57 4.98 -20.25
N LEU A 96 -5.60 4.42 -20.98
CA LEU A 96 -5.18 3.01 -20.82
C LEU A 96 -4.70 2.74 -19.39
N LEU A 97 -3.93 3.67 -18.81
CA LEU A 97 -3.43 3.61 -17.44
C LEU A 97 -4.58 3.52 -16.43
N ILE A 98 -5.44 4.53 -16.42
CA ILE A 98 -6.53 4.62 -15.44
C ILE A 98 -7.50 3.43 -15.61
N ALA A 99 -7.77 3.01 -16.85
CA ALA A 99 -8.57 1.82 -17.11
C ALA A 99 -7.90 0.54 -16.59
N CYS A 100 -6.58 0.35 -16.80
CA CYS A 100 -5.84 -0.79 -16.24
C CYS A 100 -5.89 -0.82 -14.71
N MET A 101 -5.73 0.34 -14.05
CA MET A 101 -5.88 0.43 -12.59
C MET A 101 -7.27 -0.05 -12.14
N LEU A 102 -8.34 0.45 -12.76
CA LEU A 102 -9.71 0.05 -12.40
C LEU A 102 -9.97 -1.43 -12.68
N LEU A 103 -9.48 -1.96 -13.80
CA LEU A 103 -9.61 -3.38 -14.16
C LEU A 103 -8.79 -4.30 -13.25
N ALA A 104 -7.67 -3.81 -12.71
CA ALA A 104 -6.94 -4.50 -11.65
C ALA A 104 -7.83 -4.62 -10.42
N PHE A 105 -8.46 -3.54 -9.94
CA PHE A 105 -9.38 -3.60 -8.80
C PHE A 105 -10.60 -4.48 -9.05
N TYR A 106 -11.19 -4.42 -10.24
CA TYR A 106 -12.25 -5.32 -10.65
C TYR A 106 -11.81 -6.79 -10.54
N SER A 107 -10.58 -7.10 -10.94
CA SER A 107 -10.00 -8.44 -10.84
C SER A 107 -9.72 -8.82 -9.39
N THR A 108 -9.20 -7.91 -8.56
CA THR A 108 -8.97 -8.10 -7.12
C THR A 108 -10.26 -8.47 -6.40
N LEU A 109 -11.34 -7.71 -6.63
CA LEU A 109 -12.67 -7.93 -6.04
C LEU A 109 -13.27 -9.30 -6.41
N ARG A 110 -12.87 -9.87 -7.54
CA ARG A 110 -13.31 -11.20 -8.01
C ARG A 110 -12.35 -12.32 -7.64
N GLY A 111 -11.28 -12.03 -6.90
CA GLY A 111 -10.23 -12.99 -6.59
C GLY A 111 -9.41 -13.45 -7.80
N LYS A 112 -9.46 -12.75 -8.94
CA LYS A 112 -8.77 -13.14 -10.19
C LYS A 112 -7.33 -12.62 -10.22
N LYS A 113 -6.46 -13.22 -9.40
CA LYS A 113 -5.06 -12.79 -9.20
C LYS A 113 -4.22 -12.69 -10.47
N LYS A 114 -4.34 -13.64 -11.39
CA LYS A 114 -3.61 -13.58 -12.67
C LYS A 114 -4.00 -12.36 -13.53
N GLN A 115 -5.28 -12.00 -13.55
CA GLN A 115 -5.78 -10.84 -14.31
C GLN A 115 -5.39 -9.53 -13.62
N GLU A 116 -5.48 -9.50 -12.29
CA GLU A 116 -5.02 -8.39 -11.46
C GLU A 116 -3.54 -8.06 -11.75
N VAL A 117 -2.64 -9.05 -11.66
CA VAL A 117 -1.20 -8.86 -11.93
C VAL A 117 -0.95 -8.42 -13.38
N MET A 118 -1.68 -8.99 -14.35
CA MET A 118 -1.57 -8.57 -15.76
C MET A 118 -1.92 -7.09 -15.93
N HIS A 119 -3.06 -6.64 -15.38
CA HIS A 119 -3.49 -5.24 -15.49
C HIS A 119 -2.53 -4.28 -14.80
N MET A 120 -2.05 -4.64 -13.61
CA MET A 120 -1.05 -3.84 -12.91
C MET A 120 0.28 -3.74 -13.70
N ARG A 121 0.78 -4.86 -14.26
CA ARG A 121 2.03 -4.87 -15.05
C ARG A 121 1.93 -3.95 -16.26
N ASN A 122 0.81 -4.04 -16.99
CA ASN A 122 0.56 -3.20 -18.15
C ASN A 122 0.42 -1.72 -17.75
N GLY A 123 -0.25 -1.44 -16.64
CA GLY A 123 -0.36 -0.11 -16.08
C GLY A 123 1.00 0.49 -15.72
N VAL A 124 1.83 -0.23 -14.96
CA VAL A 124 3.18 0.24 -14.62
C VAL A 124 4.00 0.48 -15.89
N TYR A 125 3.96 -0.42 -16.88
CA TYR A 125 4.67 -0.22 -18.15
C TYR A 125 4.25 1.08 -18.87
N LEU A 126 2.96 1.39 -18.88
CA LEU A 126 2.42 2.58 -19.53
C LEU A 126 2.75 3.88 -18.78
N SER A 127 3.11 3.82 -17.49
CA SER A 127 3.37 5.01 -16.67
C SER A 127 4.78 5.58 -16.85
N ARG A 128 5.64 4.96 -17.66
CA ARG A 128 7.01 5.42 -17.95
C ARG A 128 7.11 6.92 -18.25
N PRO A 129 6.31 7.50 -19.16
CA PRO A 129 6.43 8.92 -19.49
C PRO A 129 6.18 9.84 -18.29
N TRP A 130 5.34 9.42 -17.34
CA TRP A 130 5.08 10.17 -16.12
C TRP A 130 6.26 10.13 -15.14
N TYR A 131 7.05 9.07 -15.14
CA TYR A 131 8.27 8.99 -14.34
C TYR A 131 9.40 9.84 -14.94
N ASP A 132 9.55 9.82 -16.27
CA ASP A 132 10.58 10.61 -16.95
C ASP A 132 10.39 12.12 -16.71
N GLU A 133 9.14 12.61 -16.70
CA GLU A 133 8.83 14.02 -16.49
C GLU A 133 9.15 14.53 -15.07
N ILE A 134 9.15 13.67 -14.05
CA ILE A 134 9.49 14.07 -12.67
C ILE A 134 10.97 14.47 -12.57
N ARG A 135 11.83 13.99 -13.47
CA ARG A 135 13.27 14.22 -13.46
C ARG A 135 13.67 15.67 -13.79
N ASP A 136 12.76 16.43 -14.42
CA ASP A 136 13.05 17.78 -14.92
C ASP A 136 12.72 18.93 -13.95
N GLY A 137 12.25 18.61 -12.73
CA GLY A 137 12.02 19.59 -11.65
C GLY A 137 10.71 20.42 -11.79
N ASP A 138 10.04 20.63 -10.67
CA ASP A 138 8.76 21.37 -10.51
C ASP A 138 7.49 20.66 -11.06
N THR A 139 7.30 19.41 -10.66
CA THR A 139 6.33 18.48 -11.27
C THR A 139 5.13 18.13 -10.38
N VAL A 140 5.07 18.64 -9.14
CA VAL A 140 4.10 18.18 -8.13
C VAL A 140 2.64 18.28 -8.64
N PHE A 141 2.32 19.37 -9.33
CA PHE A 141 0.98 19.62 -9.86
C PHE A 141 0.90 19.72 -11.39
N ARG A 142 2.03 19.52 -12.09
CA ARG A 142 2.11 19.61 -13.54
C ARG A 142 1.21 18.54 -14.18
N ARG A 143 0.48 18.91 -15.23
CA ARG A 143 -0.27 17.97 -16.08
C ARG A 143 0.42 17.85 -17.42
N LEU A 144 0.40 16.67 -18.00
CA LEU A 144 0.88 16.48 -19.37
C LEU A 144 -0.15 17.02 -20.37
N PRO A 145 0.28 17.39 -21.60
CA PRO A 145 -0.63 17.91 -22.62
C PRO A 145 -1.81 16.98 -22.87
N ASN A 146 -3.03 17.54 -22.81
CA ASN A 146 -4.30 16.82 -23.00
C ASN A 146 -4.59 15.70 -21.99
N CYS A 147 -3.88 15.68 -20.85
CA CYS A 147 -4.14 14.78 -19.74
C CYS A 147 -4.93 15.46 -18.62
N VAL A 148 -5.75 14.69 -17.91
CA VAL A 148 -6.62 15.17 -16.82
C VAL A 148 -5.94 15.09 -15.46
N ALA A 149 -5.08 14.10 -15.21
CA ALA A 149 -4.39 13.90 -13.95
C ALA A 149 -3.02 14.59 -13.94
N SER A 150 -2.57 14.98 -12.74
CA SER A 150 -1.20 15.49 -12.57
C SER A 150 -0.18 14.36 -12.61
N VAL A 151 1.07 14.74 -12.89
CA VAL A 151 2.18 13.79 -12.99
C VAL A 151 2.38 13.02 -11.68
N THR A 152 2.33 13.73 -10.56
CA THR A 152 2.42 13.15 -9.21
C THR A 152 1.27 12.22 -8.88
N SER A 153 0.03 12.55 -9.25
CA SER A 153 -1.13 11.70 -8.96
C SER A 153 -1.00 10.33 -9.64
N ILE A 154 -0.67 10.32 -10.94
CA ILE A 154 -0.41 9.06 -11.68
C ILE A 154 0.78 8.33 -11.06
N THR A 155 1.89 9.03 -10.83
CA THR A 155 3.10 8.43 -10.26
C THR A 155 2.84 7.75 -8.91
N LEU A 156 2.21 8.45 -7.96
CA LEU A 156 1.93 7.92 -6.63
C LEU A 156 1.03 6.68 -6.67
N ILE A 157 0.02 6.67 -7.55
CA ILE A 157 -0.88 5.52 -7.70
C ILE A 157 -0.15 4.32 -8.26
N PHE A 158 0.58 4.49 -9.36
CA PHE A 158 1.25 3.37 -10.00
C PHE A 158 2.45 2.86 -9.22
N ARG A 159 3.19 3.74 -8.50
CA ARG A 159 4.20 3.29 -7.54
C ARG A 159 3.58 2.47 -6.40
N ARG A 160 2.39 2.84 -5.93
CA ARG A 160 1.68 2.03 -4.93
C ARG A 160 1.22 0.68 -5.47
N LEU A 161 0.69 0.63 -6.68
CA LEU A 161 0.33 -0.62 -7.34
C LEU A 161 1.57 -1.52 -7.55
N GLU A 162 2.71 -0.94 -7.92
CA GLU A 162 3.99 -1.63 -8.05
C GLU A 162 4.51 -2.24 -6.74
N MET A 163 4.27 -1.58 -5.60
CA MET A 163 4.64 -2.13 -4.29
C MET A 163 3.79 -3.35 -3.92
N GLN A 164 2.56 -3.51 -4.41
CA GLN A 164 1.66 -4.56 -3.92
C GLN A 164 2.14 -5.98 -4.19
N PRO A 165 2.63 -6.34 -5.40
CA PRO A 165 3.24 -7.64 -5.61
C PRO A 165 4.39 -7.92 -4.66
N CYS A 166 5.20 -6.90 -4.31
CA CYS A 166 6.35 -7.08 -3.41
C CYS A 166 5.93 -7.54 -1.99
N LEU A 167 4.66 -7.35 -1.65
CA LEU A 167 4.07 -7.62 -0.35
C LEU A 167 3.12 -8.80 -0.38
N ALA A 168 2.90 -9.35 -1.56
CA ALA A 168 2.08 -10.52 -1.76
C ALA A 168 2.91 -11.79 -1.48
N PRO A 169 2.24 -12.93 -1.18
CA PRO A 169 2.91 -14.20 -0.97
C PRO A 169 3.92 -14.55 -2.10
N PRO A 170 5.01 -15.27 -1.81
CA PRO A 170 6.12 -15.48 -2.76
C PRO A 170 5.72 -16.04 -4.14
N PHE A 171 4.62 -16.80 -4.21
CA PHE A 171 4.11 -17.36 -5.46
C PHE A 171 3.51 -16.32 -6.43
N VAL A 172 3.22 -15.10 -5.97
CA VAL A 172 2.77 -14.00 -6.83
C VAL A 172 3.97 -13.43 -7.57
N PRO A 173 4.02 -13.47 -8.91
CA PRO A 173 5.18 -12.97 -9.66
C PRO A 173 5.47 -11.49 -9.36
N ILE A 174 6.75 -11.14 -9.21
CA ILE A 174 7.18 -9.74 -9.23
C ILE A 174 7.02 -9.20 -10.66
N MET A 175 6.66 -7.94 -10.79
CA MET A 175 6.71 -7.27 -12.09
C MET A 175 8.15 -6.88 -12.36
N ASP A 176 8.69 -7.28 -13.53
CA ASP A 176 9.88 -6.65 -14.08
C ASP A 176 9.53 -5.17 -14.31
N THR A 177 9.93 -4.29 -13.39
CA THR A 177 9.62 -2.87 -13.49
C THR A 177 10.77 -2.07 -14.04
N ILE A 178 10.42 -0.82 -14.33
CA ILE A 178 11.12 0.13 -15.16
C ILE A 178 12.32 0.63 -14.38
N GLY A 179 13.51 0.29 -14.88
CA GLY A 179 14.75 0.98 -14.57
C GLY A 179 15.23 0.84 -13.13
N GLU A 180 16.15 -0.10 -12.91
CA GLU A 180 17.02 -0.16 -11.73
C GLU A 180 17.99 1.06 -11.61
N GLY A 181 17.77 2.15 -12.35
CA GLY A 181 18.71 3.27 -12.48
C GLY A 181 18.18 4.64 -12.06
N ASP A 182 16.94 4.75 -11.59
CA ASP A 182 16.34 6.04 -11.21
C ASP A 182 16.68 6.38 -9.75
N HIS A 183 17.91 6.81 -9.50
CA HIS A 183 18.18 7.62 -8.32
C HIS A 183 17.57 8.99 -8.57
N PRO A 184 16.62 9.46 -7.74
CA PRO A 184 16.13 10.82 -7.85
C PRO A 184 17.32 11.78 -7.79
N ASN A 185 17.36 12.80 -8.65
CA ASN A 185 18.21 13.95 -8.40
C ASN A 185 17.68 14.62 -7.12
N HIS A 186 18.22 14.22 -5.98
CA HIS A 186 17.79 14.75 -4.70
C HIS A 186 18.25 16.22 -4.62
N PRO A 187 17.33 17.16 -4.30
CA PRO A 187 17.70 18.47 -3.79
C PRO A 187 18.72 18.33 -2.65
N SER A 188 19.49 19.40 -2.38
CA SER A 188 20.41 19.42 -1.25
C SER A 188 19.71 18.97 0.04
N ALA A 189 20.41 18.22 0.89
CA ALA A 189 19.89 17.73 2.16
C ALA A 189 19.44 18.85 3.12
N ASP A 190 19.86 20.09 2.85
CA ASP A 190 19.53 21.28 3.62
C ASP A 190 18.22 21.96 3.21
N VAL A 191 17.57 21.47 2.15
CA VAL A 191 16.29 22.02 1.68
C VAL A 191 15.13 21.20 2.26
N PRO A 192 14.31 21.77 3.17
CA PRO A 192 13.16 21.04 3.71
C PRO A 192 12.13 20.75 2.61
N PHE A 193 11.31 19.72 2.81
CA PHE A 193 10.10 19.52 2.01
C PHE A 193 9.10 20.66 2.25
N ASN A 194 8.30 20.99 1.25
CA ASN A 194 7.22 21.96 1.36
C ASN A 194 5.94 21.35 1.95
N SER A 195 5.79 20.02 1.85
CA SER A 195 4.65 19.28 2.39
C SER A 195 4.99 17.81 2.67
N ALA A 196 4.18 17.16 3.51
CA ALA A 196 4.27 15.73 3.73
C ALA A 196 3.98 14.91 2.46
N LEU A 197 3.18 15.45 1.53
CA LEU A 197 2.94 14.81 0.22
C LEU A 197 4.21 14.78 -0.64
N GLU A 198 5.01 15.85 -0.62
CA GLU A 198 6.29 15.90 -1.31
C GLU A 198 7.28 14.89 -0.71
N ALA A 199 7.39 14.87 0.63
CA ALA A 199 8.20 13.88 1.34
C ALA A 199 7.77 12.44 1.02
N TYR A 200 6.45 12.20 0.94
CA TYR A 200 5.90 10.91 0.59
C TYR A 200 6.26 10.48 -0.84
N ALA A 201 6.12 11.39 -1.82
CA ALA A 201 6.45 11.11 -3.21
C ALA A 201 7.92 10.72 -3.40
N GLU A 202 8.83 11.35 -2.65
CA GLU A 202 10.26 11.03 -2.71
C GLU A 202 10.66 9.75 -1.97
N LEU A 203 9.93 9.38 -0.90
CA LEU A 203 10.19 8.14 -0.15
C LEU A 203 9.73 6.88 -0.91
N MET A 204 8.71 7.02 -1.77
CA MET A 204 8.05 5.90 -2.44
C MET A 204 8.99 5.05 -3.32
N PRO A 205 9.86 5.63 -4.17
CA PRO A 205 10.85 4.87 -4.94
C PRO A 205 11.81 4.08 -4.06
N LEU A 206 12.35 4.69 -2.99
CA LEU A 206 13.26 4.04 -2.05
C LEU A 206 12.59 2.84 -1.38
N SER A 207 11.34 3.04 -0.91
CA SER A 207 10.55 1.98 -0.28
C SER A 207 10.28 0.82 -1.25
N THR A 208 9.95 1.13 -2.50
CA THR A 208 9.66 0.12 -3.53
C THR A 208 10.89 -0.73 -3.83
N HIS A 209 12.06 -0.11 -3.94
CA HIS A 209 13.32 -0.79 -4.23
C HIS A 209 13.72 -1.77 -3.11
N ILE A 210 13.56 -1.34 -1.85
CA ILE A 210 13.83 -2.22 -0.70
C ILE A 210 12.87 -3.39 -0.64
N LEU A 211 11.57 -3.15 -0.78
CA LEU A 211 10.58 -4.22 -0.72
C LEU A 211 10.81 -5.27 -1.81
N ARG A 212 11.25 -4.85 -3.00
CA ARG A 212 11.67 -5.77 -4.06
C ARG A 212 12.89 -6.57 -3.64
N SER A 213 13.92 -5.89 -3.15
CA SER A 213 15.19 -6.52 -2.74
C SER A 213 14.99 -7.56 -1.65
N LEU A 214 14.20 -7.25 -0.63
CA LEU A 214 13.88 -8.16 0.48
C LEU A 214 13.13 -9.41 0.01
N ARG A 215 12.34 -9.31 -1.06
CA ARG A 215 11.61 -10.45 -1.62
C ARG A 215 12.52 -11.48 -2.29
N HIS A 216 13.71 -11.07 -2.71
CA HIS A 216 14.70 -11.92 -3.38
C HIS A 216 15.69 -12.56 -2.42
N VAL A 217 15.74 -12.13 -1.16
CA VAL A 217 16.57 -12.80 -0.16
C VAL A 217 15.81 -14.02 0.35
N GLU A 218 16.46 -15.19 0.33
CA GLU A 218 15.86 -16.43 0.81
C GLU A 218 15.34 -16.26 2.25
N SER A 219 14.10 -16.67 2.45
CA SER A 219 13.25 -16.46 3.62
C SER A 219 13.78 -17.14 4.88
N ASP A 220 14.81 -16.59 5.52
CA ASP A 220 15.09 -16.90 6.93
C ASP A 220 14.67 -15.75 7.87
N GLY A 221 14.30 -14.57 7.33
CA GLY A 221 13.91 -13.42 8.12
C GLY A 221 15.05 -12.82 8.95
N SER A 222 16.29 -13.24 8.69
CA SER A 222 17.46 -12.79 9.41
C SER A 222 17.74 -11.31 9.16
N ILE A 223 18.35 -10.66 10.15
CA ILE A 223 18.83 -9.27 9.98
C ILE A 223 19.90 -9.19 8.89
N MET A 224 20.64 -10.29 8.68
CA MET A 224 21.56 -10.43 7.56
C MET A 224 20.83 -10.26 6.23
N ALA A 225 19.63 -10.83 6.06
CA ALA A 225 18.85 -10.63 4.84
C ALA A 225 18.54 -9.16 4.56
N TYR A 226 18.25 -8.36 5.60
CA TYR A 226 18.02 -6.92 5.46
C TYR A 226 19.31 -6.14 5.13
N ALA A 227 20.42 -6.50 5.77
CA ALA A 227 21.71 -5.84 5.59
C ALA A 227 22.37 -6.17 4.24
N THR A 228 22.21 -7.40 3.75
CA THR A 228 22.82 -7.87 2.50
C THR A 228 21.89 -7.74 1.30
N ALA A 229 20.62 -7.37 1.50
CA ALA A 229 19.71 -7.09 0.40
C ALA A 229 20.34 -6.02 -0.52
N PRO A 230 20.37 -6.23 -1.84
CA PRO A 230 20.93 -5.27 -2.80
C PRO A 230 20.34 -3.85 -2.70
N GLY A 231 19.17 -3.68 -2.07
CA GLY A 231 18.54 -2.39 -1.82
C GLY A 231 18.82 -1.74 -0.45
N GLY A 232 19.44 -2.44 0.50
CA GLY A 232 19.70 -1.91 1.86
C GLY A 232 20.91 -0.98 1.91
N LEU A 233 22.11 -1.54 1.73
CA LEU A 233 23.36 -0.78 1.77
C LEU A 233 23.47 0.29 0.66
N PRO A 234 23.10 0.03 -0.61
CA PRO A 234 23.25 1.01 -1.68
C PRO A 234 22.33 2.24 -1.57
N LEU A 235 21.14 2.10 -0.98
CA LEU A 235 20.18 3.21 -0.82
C LEU A 235 20.29 3.96 0.51
N ARG A 236 21.21 3.55 1.39
CA ARG A 236 21.40 4.16 2.70
C ARG A 236 21.71 5.64 2.58
N LYS A 237 22.51 6.05 1.59
CA LYS A 237 22.85 7.46 1.35
C LYS A 237 21.61 8.28 0.98
N GLU A 238 20.82 7.79 0.03
CA GLU A 238 19.59 8.43 -0.45
C GLU A 238 18.57 8.56 0.67
N TYR A 239 18.41 7.50 1.48
CA TYR A 239 17.55 7.55 2.65
C TYR A 239 18.03 8.59 3.69
N PHE A 240 19.34 8.69 3.95
CA PHE A 240 19.86 9.72 4.85
C PHE A 240 19.60 11.15 4.34
N LEU A 241 19.78 11.39 3.03
CA LEU A 241 19.45 12.69 2.42
C LEU A 241 17.96 13.00 2.60
N TRP A 242 17.10 12.04 2.29
CA TRP A 242 15.66 12.16 2.48
C TRP A 242 15.29 12.40 3.95
N SER A 243 15.87 11.64 4.87
CA SER A 243 15.60 11.71 6.31
C SER A 243 15.98 13.07 6.89
N ARG A 244 17.12 13.63 6.50
CA ARG A 244 17.53 14.98 6.93
C ARG A 244 16.55 16.05 6.45
N ARG A 245 16.11 15.98 5.19
CA ARG A 245 15.10 16.90 4.65
C ARG A 245 13.75 16.77 5.35
N PHE A 246 13.35 15.53 5.67
CA PHE A 246 12.12 15.27 6.40
C PHE A 246 12.19 15.78 7.83
N GLN A 247 13.34 15.65 8.50
CA GLN A 247 13.57 16.20 9.84
C GLN A 247 13.40 17.72 9.85
N LEU A 248 14.00 18.42 8.88
CA LEU A 248 13.85 19.89 8.74
C LEU A 248 12.40 20.30 8.50
N TYR A 249 11.71 19.59 7.59
CA TYR A 249 10.27 19.78 7.37
C TYR A 249 9.46 19.57 8.66
N TYR A 250 9.71 18.46 9.38
CA TYR A 250 8.93 18.09 10.56
C TYR A 250 9.12 19.09 11.71
N GLN A 251 10.33 19.61 11.89
CA GLN A 251 10.60 20.69 12.85
C GLN A 251 9.79 21.96 12.53
N ASN A 252 9.78 22.39 11.28
CA ASN A 252 8.99 23.54 10.84
C ASN A 252 7.48 23.29 11.01
N TYR A 253 7.03 22.09 10.65
CA TYR A 253 5.65 21.66 10.84
C TYR A 253 5.20 21.74 12.31
N LEU A 254 6.04 21.31 13.27
CA LEU A 254 5.70 21.37 14.69
C LEU A 254 5.49 22.82 15.16
N VAL A 255 6.33 23.75 14.69
CA VAL A 255 6.19 25.19 15.01
C VAL A 255 4.91 25.76 14.41
N GLU A 256 4.66 25.55 13.12
CA GLU A 256 3.46 26.06 12.44
C GLU A 256 2.17 25.43 13.01
N ARG A 257 2.23 24.16 13.43
CA ARG A 257 1.10 23.48 14.09
C ARG A 257 0.81 24.09 15.45
N ALA A 258 1.84 24.38 16.26
CA ALA A 258 1.67 25.05 17.54
C ALA A 258 1.06 26.46 17.38
N MET A 259 1.32 27.12 16.24
CA MET A 259 0.73 28.40 15.88
C MET A 259 -0.67 28.30 15.24
N GLY A 260 -1.21 27.09 15.06
CA GLY A 260 -2.52 26.86 14.46
C GLY A 260 -2.60 27.16 12.96
N ARG A 261 -1.46 27.16 12.24
CA ARG A 261 -1.39 27.52 10.81
C ARG A 261 -1.39 26.32 9.86
N VAL A 262 -1.42 25.11 10.39
CA VAL A 262 -1.39 23.87 9.59
C VAL A 262 -2.81 23.36 9.35
N GLN A 263 -3.12 23.04 8.09
CA GLN A 263 -4.42 22.50 7.71
C GLN A 263 -4.63 21.08 8.27
N PRO A 264 -5.87 20.68 8.61
CA PRO A 264 -6.16 19.37 9.20
C PRO A 264 -5.60 18.18 8.42
N ASP A 265 -5.72 18.17 7.09
CA ASP A 265 -5.21 17.07 6.25
C ASP A 265 -3.68 16.96 6.31
N GLU A 266 -2.98 18.10 6.39
CA GLU A 266 -1.53 18.13 6.51
C GLU A 266 -1.06 17.62 7.87
N ILE A 267 -1.84 17.85 8.94
CA ILE A 267 -1.57 17.24 10.26
C ILE A 267 -1.59 15.71 10.14
N ILE A 268 -2.60 15.14 9.50
CA ILE A 268 -2.71 13.69 9.34
C ILE A 268 -1.57 13.16 8.47
N ARG A 269 -1.28 13.81 7.34
CA ARG A 269 -0.18 13.42 6.44
C ARG A 269 1.18 13.46 7.13
N ALA A 270 1.48 14.52 7.88
CA ALA A 270 2.74 14.67 8.58
C ALA A 270 2.95 13.58 9.65
N GLU A 271 1.91 13.27 10.42
CA GLU A 271 1.99 12.21 11.45
C GLU A 271 2.13 10.81 10.83
N LEU A 272 1.42 10.53 9.73
CA LEU A 272 1.60 9.28 8.98
C LEU A 272 3.01 9.17 8.37
N MET A 273 3.55 10.28 7.88
CA MET A 273 4.93 10.32 7.38
C MET A 273 5.96 10.12 8.49
N HIS A 274 5.70 10.63 9.70
CA HIS A 274 6.56 10.39 10.84
C HIS A 274 6.57 8.90 11.23
N ILE A 275 5.40 8.24 11.26
CA ILE A 275 5.33 6.78 11.47
C ILE A 275 6.14 6.04 10.40
N ARG A 276 6.04 6.45 9.12
CA ARG A 276 6.82 5.85 8.03
C ARG A 276 8.32 6.05 8.21
N TRP A 277 8.75 7.23 8.63
CA TRP A 277 10.15 7.52 8.88
C TRP A 277 10.72 6.60 9.97
N LEU A 278 10.07 6.56 11.14
CA LEU A 278 10.46 5.71 12.28
C LEU A 278 10.42 4.22 11.93
N SER A 279 9.44 3.80 11.13
CA SER A 279 9.34 2.42 10.69
C SER A 279 10.46 2.06 9.70
N ALA A 280 10.82 2.96 8.79
CA ALA A 280 11.82 2.73 7.77
C ALA A 280 13.24 2.70 8.36
N GLU A 281 13.52 3.54 9.36
CA GLU A 281 14.85 3.75 9.93
C GLU A 281 15.61 2.45 10.29
N PRO A 282 15.01 1.49 11.04
CA PRO A 282 15.67 0.21 11.30
C PRO A 282 16.09 -0.54 10.03
N THR A 283 15.32 -0.46 8.95
CA THR A 283 15.61 -1.15 7.69
C THR A 283 16.90 -0.67 7.05
N TYR A 284 17.28 0.59 7.30
CA TYR A 284 18.49 1.19 6.75
C TYR A 284 19.65 1.20 7.74
N LEU A 285 19.39 1.23 9.06
CA LEU A 285 20.41 1.52 10.08
C LEU A 285 20.81 0.33 10.94
N ILE A 286 20.12 -0.81 10.84
CA ILE A 286 20.43 -1.98 11.66
C ILE A 286 21.87 -2.46 11.44
N ASP A 287 22.55 -2.77 12.53
CA ASP A 287 23.87 -3.39 12.50
C ASP A 287 23.70 -4.92 12.50
N PRO A 288 24.05 -5.60 11.40
CA PRO A 288 23.88 -7.04 11.33
C PRO A 288 24.79 -7.82 12.30
N SER A 289 25.86 -7.21 12.83
CA SER A 289 26.75 -7.86 13.78
C SER A 289 26.14 -8.06 15.17
N GLU A 290 25.07 -7.33 15.48
CA GLU A 290 24.37 -7.42 16.76
C GLU A 290 23.21 -8.43 16.74
N GLU A 291 23.00 -9.12 15.60
CA GLU A 291 21.95 -10.11 15.41
C GLU A 291 20.59 -9.60 15.95
N GLU A 292 19.74 -10.47 16.51
CA GLU A 292 18.38 -10.11 16.96
C GLU A 292 18.32 -8.96 17.97
N MET A 293 19.41 -8.68 18.69
CA MET A 293 19.50 -7.58 19.66
C MET A 293 19.55 -6.20 18.98
N ALA A 294 19.91 -6.14 17.70
CA ALA A 294 20.05 -4.90 16.96
C ALA A 294 18.75 -4.08 16.90
N TRP A 295 17.59 -4.75 17.04
CA TRP A 295 16.27 -4.10 17.06
C TRP A 295 15.98 -3.30 18.32
N ASP A 296 16.65 -3.59 19.45
CA ASP A 296 16.36 -2.98 20.75
C ASP A 296 16.59 -1.47 20.77
N LYS A 297 17.57 -1.02 19.99
CA LYS A 297 17.92 0.39 19.85
C LYS A 297 16.76 1.22 19.30
N PHE A 298 15.75 0.58 18.71
CA PHE A 298 14.58 1.20 18.12
C PHE A 298 13.31 1.02 18.97
N GLU A 299 13.40 0.51 20.22
CA GLU A 299 12.22 0.33 21.09
C GLU A 299 11.47 1.65 21.29
N ASP A 300 12.17 2.76 21.53
CA ASP A 300 11.53 4.07 21.69
C ASP A 300 10.80 4.53 20.42
N SER A 301 11.38 4.24 19.25
CA SER A 301 10.73 4.49 17.95
C SER A 301 9.45 3.66 17.83
N PHE A 302 9.48 2.37 18.18
CA PHE A 302 8.29 1.50 18.19
C PHE A 302 7.22 2.01 19.14
N ARG A 303 7.61 2.40 20.36
CA ARG A 303 6.70 2.95 21.36
C ARG A 303 6.03 4.23 20.87
N TYR A 304 6.80 5.14 20.29
CA TYR A 304 6.26 6.38 19.74
C TYR A 304 5.28 6.12 18.59
N MET A 305 5.63 5.22 17.67
CA MET A 305 4.75 4.82 16.57
C MET A 305 3.39 4.34 17.10
N ILE A 306 3.37 3.50 18.13
CA ILE A 306 2.14 3.00 18.76
C ILE A 306 1.29 4.16 19.30
N VAL A 307 1.91 5.08 20.05
CA VAL A 307 1.21 6.24 20.63
C VAL A 307 0.59 7.14 19.55
N VAL A 308 1.29 7.37 18.43
CA VAL A 308 0.73 8.13 17.31
C VAL A 308 -0.42 7.37 16.67
N CYS A 309 -0.32 6.06 16.50
CA CYS A 309 -1.40 5.23 15.96
C CYS A 309 -2.65 5.28 16.84
N GLU A 310 -2.52 5.12 18.16
CA GLU A 310 -3.61 5.22 19.13
C GLU A 310 -4.33 6.57 19.05
N ARG A 311 -3.58 7.66 18.81
CA ARG A 311 -4.14 9.00 18.62
C ARG A 311 -4.82 9.19 17.27
N LEU A 312 -4.27 8.64 16.20
CA LEU A 312 -4.76 8.85 14.84
C LEU A 312 -5.99 7.99 14.52
N LEU A 313 -6.03 6.73 14.98
CA LEU A 313 -7.09 5.78 14.65
C LEU A 313 -8.51 6.30 14.93
N PRO A 314 -8.79 7.00 16.05
CA PRO A 314 -10.12 7.57 16.32
C PRO A 314 -10.51 8.74 15.41
N ILE A 315 -9.52 9.44 14.83
CA ILE A 315 -9.70 10.67 14.03
C ILE A 315 -9.81 10.35 12.55
N LEU A 316 -9.15 9.27 12.11
CA LEU A 316 -9.34 8.76 10.76
C LEU A 316 -10.83 8.46 10.55
N PRO A 317 -11.40 8.80 9.38
CA PRO A 317 -12.82 8.67 9.13
C PRO A 317 -13.28 7.25 9.52
N PRO A 318 -14.36 7.12 10.31
CA PRO A 318 -14.74 5.86 10.91
C PRO A 318 -14.88 4.80 9.82
N LYS A 319 -13.93 3.88 9.78
CA LYS A 319 -14.02 2.68 8.98
C LYS A 319 -15.01 1.81 9.72
N THR A 320 -16.30 1.92 9.40
CA THR A 320 -17.36 1.17 10.07
C THR A 320 -16.93 -0.28 10.25
N ILE A 321 -16.61 -0.65 11.49
CA ILE A 321 -16.20 -2.00 11.92
C ILE A 321 -17.29 -3.03 11.54
N THR A 322 -18.50 -2.54 11.30
CA THR A 322 -19.66 -3.30 10.86
C THR A 322 -19.71 -3.60 9.36
N ASP A 323 -18.91 -2.93 8.51
CA ASP A 323 -18.97 -3.12 7.06
C ASP A 323 -18.00 -4.22 6.62
N ARG A 324 -18.51 -5.45 6.52
CA ARG A 324 -17.77 -6.65 6.07
C ARG A 324 -17.37 -6.62 4.58
N ARG A 325 -17.48 -5.47 3.91
CA ARG A 325 -17.13 -5.33 2.50
C ARG A 325 -15.63 -5.52 2.29
N PRO A 326 -15.21 -6.13 1.17
CA PRO A 326 -13.80 -6.22 0.84
C PRO A 326 -13.25 -4.80 0.70
N ARG A 327 -12.31 -4.44 1.57
CA ARG A 327 -11.62 -3.15 1.48
C ARG A 327 -10.85 -3.17 0.17
N LEU A 328 -11.28 -2.31 -0.75
CA LEU A 328 -10.47 -1.96 -1.90
C LEU A 328 -9.14 -1.40 -1.40
N ILE A 329 -8.11 -1.55 -2.21
CA ILE A 329 -6.72 -1.22 -1.91
C ILE A 329 -6.65 0.20 -1.33
N SER A 330 -6.68 0.29 0.00
CA SER A 330 -6.43 1.52 0.73
C SER A 330 -4.97 1.45 1.16
N PRO A 331 -4.09 2.26 0.56
CA PRO A 331 -2.67 2.23 0.87
C PRO A 331 -2.38 2.56 2.33
N HIS A 332 -3.23 3.31 3.04
CA HIS A 332 -3.17 3.45 4.49
C HIS A 332 -3.17 2.12 5.25
N GLY A 333 -3.88 1.10 4.75
CA GLY A 333 -3.85 -0.22 5.38
C GLY A 333 -2.51 -0.91 5.25
N TYR A 334 -1.72 -0.52 4.26
CA TYR A 334 -0.33 -0.89 4.20
C TYR A 334 0.53 -0.04 5.16
N ILE A 335 0.25 1.24 5.38
CA ILE A 335 1.08 2.14 6.22
C ILE A 335 1.09 1.69 7.68
N LEU A 336 -0.08 1.70 8.32
CA LEU A 336 -0.19 1.31 9.72
C LEU A 336 0.06 -0.20 9.84
N GLY A 337 -0.54 -1.01 8.97
CA GLY A 337 -0.36 -2.46 8.97
C GLY A 337 1.09 -2.90 8.86
N SER A 338 1.88 -2.39 7.90
CA SER A 338 3.30 -2.78 7.74
C SER A 338 4.17 -2.26 8.88
N ALA A 339 3.94 -1.02 9.31
CA ALA A 339 4.68 -0.41 10.40
C ALA A 339 4.44 -1.17 11.72
N MET A 340 3.19 -1.54 11.98
CA MET A 340 2.79 -2.36 13.12
C MET A 340 3.29 -3.80 13.02
N SER A 341 3.29 -4.40 11.82
CA SER A 341 3.84 -5.74 11.61
C SER A 341 5.33 -5.80 11.95
N ARG A 342 6.07 -4.72 11.66
CA ARG A 342 7.47 -4.60 12.06
C ARG A 342 7.63 -4.61 13.57
N VAL A 343 6.76 -3.91 14.31
CA VAL A 343 6.78 -3.96 15.78
C VAL A 343 6.50 -5.38 16.28
N ILE A 344 5.50 -6.06 15.72
CA ILE A 344 5.16 -7.45 16.09
C ILE A 344 6.34 -8.40 15.89
N ASN A 345 7.03 -8.30 14.75
CA ASN A 345 8.06 -9.25 14.36
C ASN A 345 9.45 -8.94 14.94
N SER A 346 9.71 -7.69 15.35
CA SER A 346 11.06 -7.24 15.70
C SER A 346 11.18 -6.65 17.10
N CYS A 347 10.09 -6.19 17.73
CA CYS A 347 10.14 -5.66 19.08
C CYS A 347 10.08 -6.79 20.11
N ARG A 348 11.03 -6.82 21.05
CA ARG A 348 11.08 -7.88 22.08
C ARG A 348 10.24 -7.55 23.31
N ASN A 349 9.75 -6.31 23.41
CA ASN A 349 8.86 -5.88 24.49
C ASN A 349 7.43 -6.43 24.25
N ALA A 350 7.03 -7.41 25.07
CA ALA A 350 5.73 -8.08 24.96
C ALA A 350 4.53 -7.13 25.13
N GLU A 351 4.63 -6.13 26.00
CA GLU A 351 3.56 -5.15 26.21
C GLU A 351 3.32 -4.31 24.96
N LEU A 352 4.40 -3.84 24.33
CA LEU A 352 4.31 -3.07 23.08
C LEU A 352 3.71 -3.92 21.95
N ARG A 353 4.14 -5.19 21.82
CA ARG A 353 3.58 -6.11 20.83
C ARG A 353 2.09 -6.37 21.07
N GLN A 354 1.67 -6.58 22.31
CA GLN A 354 0.26 -6.81 22.64
C GLN A 354 -0.60 -5.60 22.29
N ARG A 355 -0.15 -4.38 22.63
CA ARG A 355 -0.85 -3.14 22.25
C ARG A 355 -1.04 -3.04 20.74
N VAL A 356 -0.02 -3.40 19.97
CA VAL A 356 -0.11 -3.41 18.50
C VAL A 356 -1.13 -4.43 18.00
N ILE A 357 -1.14 -5.64 18.58
CA ILE A 357 -2.12 -6.66 18.24
C ILE A 357 -3.55 -6.15 18.48
N ASP A 358 -3.79 -5.51 19.62
CA ASP A 358 -5.10 -4.94 19.96
C ASP A 358 -5.49 -3.83 18.98
N LEU A 359 -4.54 -2.99 18.56
CA LEU A 359 -4.76 -1.96 17.54
C LEU A 359 -5.10 -2.55 16.17
N LEU A 360 -4.44 -3.64 15.77
CA LEU A 360 -4.72 -4.33 14.51
C LEU A 360 -6.06 -5.08 14.53
N GLU A 361 -6.54 -5.49 15.71
CA GLU A 361 -7.87 -6.08 15.88
C GLU A 361 -8.98 -5.05 15.67
N LEU A 362 -8.76 -3.81 16.11
CA LEU A 362 -9.68 -2.69 15.89
C LEU A 362 -9.73 -2.24 14.41
N ASP A 363 -8.69 -2.53 13.64
CA ASP A 363 -8.57 -2.14 12.23
C ASP A 363 -8.31 -3.35 11.34
N LEU A 364 -9.22 -4.35 11.37
CA LEU A 364 -9.12 -5.53 10.49
C LEU A 364 -9.00 -5.10 9.01
N TYR A 365 -7.78 -5.15 8.50
CA TYR A 365 -7.45 -4.80 7.12
C TYR A 365 -7.64 -6.00 6.20
N VAL A 366 -8.45 -5.83 5.16
CA VAL A 366 -8.39 -6.66 3.95
C VAL A 366 -7.47 -5.93 2.97
N VAL A 367 -6.36 -6.56 2.56
CA VAL A 367 -5.31 -5.93 1.76
C VAL A 367 -5.23 -6.61 0.40
N GLY A 368 -5.98 -6.13 -0.60
CA GLY A 368 -5.81 -6.54 -2.00
C GLY A 368 -5.60 -8.06 -2.23
N MET A 369 -4.36 -8.48 -2.50
CA MET A 369 -4.00 -9.89 -2.74
C MET A 369 -4.11 -10.86 -1.56
N GLY A 370 -4.47 -10.40 -0.35
CA GLY A 370 -4.80 -11.26 0.79
C GLY A 370 -5.51 -10.51 1.94
N ARG A 371 -6.03 -11.24 2.93
CA ARG A 371 -6.33 -10.64 4.25
C ARG A 371 -4.99 -10.38 4.94
N SER A 372 -4.82 -9.27 5.67
CA SER A 372 -3.55 -9.10 6.40
C SER A 372 -3.45 -10.18 7.47
N ALA A 373 -2.63 -11.20 7.22
CA ALA A 373 -2.36 -12.26 8.19
C ALA A 373 -1.64 -11.71 9.44
N ASN A 374 -1.13 -10.48 9.39
CA ASN A 374 -0.31 -9.84 10.42
C ASN A 374 -0.88 -9.94 11.85
N HIS A 375 -2.19 -9.73 12.04
CA HIS A 375 -2.82 -9.86 13.36
C HIS A 375 -2.82 -11.32 13.85
N SER A 376 -3.25 -12.26 13.01
CA SER A 376 -3.27 -13.70 13.36
C SER A 376 -1.86 -14.26 13.53
N THR A 377 -0.93 -13.91 12.63
CA THR A 377 0.47 -14.32 12.68
C THR A 377 1.15 -13.76 13.92
N GLY A 378 0.92 -12.48 14.25
CA GLY A 378 1.45 -11.88 15.48
C GLY A 378 0.95 -12.55 16.76
N LYS A 379 -0.36 -12.83 16.85
CA LYS A 379 -0.93 -13.58 17.98
C LYS A 379 -0.34 -14.98 18.12
N ILE A 380 -0.09 -15.66 17.01
CA ILE A 380 0.51 -17.01 17.03
C ILE A 380 1.99 -16.93 17.43
N MET A 381 2.75 -16.00 16.89
CA MET A 381 4.17 -15.82 17.17
C MET A 381 4.41 -15.52 18.66
N MET A 382 3.66 -14.58 19.25
CA MET A 382 3.76 -14.29 20.68
C MET A 382 3.44 -15.50 21.56
N ARG A 383 2.39 -16.28 21.21
CA ARG A 383 2.07 -17.52 21.96
C ARG A 383 3.18 -18.55 21.88
N LEU A 384 3.74 -18.78 20.69
CA LEU A 384 4.82 -19.74 20.50
C LEU A 384 6.06 -19.36 21.32
N GLU A 385 6.39 -18.07 21.38
CA GLU A 385 7.47 -17.58 22.23
C GLU A 385 7.15 -17.80 23.72
N GLU A 386 5.99 -17.34 24.19
CA GLU A 386 5.55 -17.48 25.58
C GLU A 386 5.52 -18.96 26.04
N ASP A 387 5.02 -19.85 25.19
CA ASP A 387 5.00 -21.29 25.45
C ASP A 387 6.42 -21.88 25.52
N ALA A 388 7.33 -21.45 24.65
CA ALA A 388 8.73 -21.86 24.66
C ALA A 388 9.47 -21.39 25.93
N TRP A 389 9.19 -20.18 26.41
CA TRP A 389 9.72 -19.66 27.68
C TRP A 389 9.24 -20.48 28.88
N GLN A 390 8.01 -21.00 28.84
CA GLN A 390 7.41 -21.76 29.95
C GLN A 390 7.83 -23.24 29.99
N HIS A 391 8.11 -23.87 28.85
CA HIS A 391 8.26 -25.33 28.76
C HIS A 391 9.65 -25.85 28.37
N GLY A 392 10.60 -24.97 28.02
CA GLY A 392 11.96 -25.38 27.63
C GLY A 392 12.07 -26.01 26.24
N SER A 393 13.24 -25.89 25.61
CA SER A 393 13.49 -26.02 24.16
C SER A 393 13.32 -27.40 23.51
N ASP A 394 13.06 -28.46 24.26
CA ASP A 394 13.42 -29.82 23.80
C ASP A 394 12.32 -30.61 23.09
N SER A 395 11.09 -30.09 22.93
CA SER A 395 10.00 -30.87 22.30
C SER A 395 9.08 -30.13 21.32
N HIS A 396 9.28 -28.84 21.04
CA HIS A 396 8.29 -28.01 20.31
C HIS A 396 8.74 -27.49 18.93
N CYS A 397 9.96 -27.82 18.50
CA CYS A 397 10.41 -27.44 17.15
C CYS A 397 9.59 -28.14 16.04
N GLN A 398 9.06 -29.35 16.31
CA GLN A 398 8.18 -30.06 15.36
C GLN A 398 6.75 -29.51 15.32
N SER A 399 6.21 -28.96 16.41
CA SER A 399 4.88 -28.33 16.39
C SER A 399 4.93 -26.98 15.66
N ALA A 400 5.98 -26.17 15.87
CA ALA A 400 6.16 -24.90 15.16
C ALA A 400 6.23 -25.09 13.62
N ILE A 401 6.93 -26.12 13.14
CA ILE A 401 7.03 -26.43 11.70
C ILE A 401 5.70 -26.95 11.13
N VAL A 402 4.97 -27.80 11.87
CA VAL A 402 3.65 -28.30 11.44
C VAL A 402 2.58 -27.18 11.44
N TYR A 403 2.65 -26.25 12.39
CA TYR A 403 1.75 -25.11 12.47
C TYR A 403 2.08 -23.98 11.48
N LEU A 404 3.37 -23.73 11.18
CA LEU A 404 3.77 -22.85 10.08
C LEU A 404 3.37 -23.42 8.71
N ALA A 405 3.43 -24.75 8.54
CA ALA A 405 2.86 -25.43 7.38
C ALA A 405 1.33 -25.28 7.31
N GLN A 406 0.62 -25.32 8.44
CA GLN A 406 -0.82 -25.02 8.50
C GLN A 406 -1.17 -23.55 8.25
N LEU A 407 -0.30 -22.59 8.59
CA LEU A 407 -0.43 -21.18 8.20
C LEU A 407 -0.25 -20.99 6.69
N PHE A 408 0.69 -21.71 6.09
CA PHE A 408 0.82 -21.78 4.63
C PHE A 408 -0.43 -22.39 3.97
N VAL A 409 -0.96 -23.48 4.54
CA VAL A 409 -2.17 -24.15 4.03
C VAL A 409 -3.43 -23.30 4.23
N THR A 410 -3.60 -22.59 5.34
CA THR A 410 -4.76 -21.69 5.54
C THR A 410 -4.69 -20.43 4.68
N CYS A 411 -3.49 -19.98 4.29
CA CYS A 411 -3.30 -19.00 3.22
C CYS A 411 -3.61 -19.56 1.81
N ILE A 412 -3.45 -20.86 1.59
CA ILE A 412 -3.73 -21.55 0.32
C ILE A 412 -5.22 -21.93 0.18
N ASP A 413 -5.87 -22.38 1.25
CA ASP A 413 -7.27 -22.84 1.26
C ASP A 413 -8.29 -21.69 1.14
N PHE A 414 -7.84 -20.44 1.28
CA PHE A 414 -8.64 -19.25 0.99
C PHE A 414 -8.55 -18.78 -0.48
N VAL A 415 -7.82 -19.51 -1.33
CA VAL A 415 -7.51 -19.15 -2.74
C VAL A 415 -8.09 -20.15 -3.76
N GLN A 416 -8.81 -21.20 -3.34
CA GLN A 416 -9.74 -21.92 -4.21
C GLN A 416 -11.14 -21.30 -4.14
#